data_AF-A0A358D4J1-F1
#
_entry.id   AF-A0A358D4J1-F1
#
_cell.length_a   1.000
_cell.length_b   1.000
_cell.length_c   1.000
_cell.angle_alpha   90.00
_cell.angle_beta   90.00
_cell.angle_gamma   90.00
#
_symmetry.space_group_name_H-M   'P 1'
#
loop_
_entity.id
_entity.type
_entity.pdbx_description
1 polymer ?
#
loop_
_entity_poly.entity_id
_entity_poly.type
_entity_poly.pdbx_seq_one_letter_code
_entity_poly.pdbx_strand_id
1 'polypeptide(L)' 'MRDYLVNKLRSAKALRLDASRPEAVEKVHSTDHLTARERTAILLDAGSEVEFGAIAAVDADEDWVPEKGGVDFI' A
#
# COMPACT_ATOMS: atom_id res chain seq x y z
N MET A 1 -14.91 4.67 17.78
CA MET A 1 -14.34 5.66 16.84
C MET A 1 -12.89 5.36 16.48
N ARG A 2 -11.98 5.18 17.45
CA ARG A 2 -10.57 4.84 17.17
C ARG A 2 -10.42 3.56 16.32
N ASP A 3 -11.04 2.46 16.74
CA ASP A 3 -10.90 1.17 16.05
C ASP A 3 -11.48 1.19 14.64
N TYR A 4 -12.55 1.96 14.43
CA TYR A 4 -13.11 2.22 13.10
C TYR A 4 -12.09 2.86 12.17
N LEU A 5 -11.43 3.94 12.60
CA LEU A 5 -10.42 4.63 11.80
C LEU A 5 -9.17 3.75 11.56
N VAL A 6 -8.75 2.97 12.56
CA VAL A 6 -7.63 2.02 12.42
C VAL A 6 -7.94 0.96 11.37
N ASN A 7 -9.15 0.39 11.39
CA ASN A 7 -9.56 -0.61 10.42
C ASN A 7 -9.72 0.00 9.02
N LYS A 8 -10.32 1.19 8.93
CA LYS A 8 -10.45 1.95 7.67
C LYS A 8 -9.08 2.17 7.02
N LEU A 9 -8.09 2.57 7.83
CA LEU A 9 -6.72 2.77 7.39
C LEU A 9 -6.06 1.48 6.91
N ARG A 10 -6.20 0.38 7.67
CA ARG A 10 -5.65 -0.92 7.27
C ARG A 10 -6.23 -1.39 5.94
N SER A 11 -7.54 -1.25 5.74
CA SER A 11 -8.22 -1.60 4.49
C SER A 11 -7.70 -0.76 3.33
N ALA A 12 -7.58 0.56 3.50
CA ALA A 12 -7.09 1.45 2.45
C ALA A 12 -5.63 1.14 2.05
N LYS A 13 -4.77 0.77 3.02
CA LYS A 13 -3.38 0.33 2.74
C LYS A 13 -3.32 -1.01 2.02
N ALA A 14 -4.19 -1.95 2.37
CA ALA A 14 -4.25 -3.27 1.73
C ALA A 14 -4.50 -3.16 0.21
N LEU A 15 -5.32 -2.20 -0.23
CA LEU A 15 -5.59 -1.94 -1.65
C LEU A 15 -4.34 -1.56 -2.47
N ARG A 16 -3.24 -1.18 -1.81
CA ARG A 16 -1.99 -0.79 -2.48
C ARG A 16 -1.02 -1.95 -2.66
N LEU A 17 -1.32 -3.11 -2.07
CA LEU A 17 -0.52 -4.33 -2.23
C LEU A 17 -0.82 -5.00 -3.57
N ASP A 18 0.17 -5.73 -4.07
CA ASP A 18 0.09 -6.46 -5.34
C ASP A 18 -1.10 -7.44 -5.37
N ALA A 19 -1.39 -8.08 -4.23
CA ALA A 19 -2.54 -9.00 -4.09
C ALA A 19 -3.90 -8.33 -4.37
N SER A 20 -4.01 -7.01 -4.18
CA SER A 20 -5.22 -6.25 -4.47
C SER A 20 -5.20 -5.58 -5.85
N ARG A 21 -4.15 -5.80 -6.65
CA ARG A 21 -3.92 -5.15 -7.94
C ARG A 21 -3.51 -6.14 -9.06
N PRO A 22 -4.27 -7.24 -9.27
CA PRO A 22 -3.86 -8.33 -10.16
C PRO A 22 -3.57 -7.88 -11.59
N GLU A 23 -4.39 -6.98 -12.16
CA GLU A 23 -4.17 -6.47 -13.52
C GLU A 23 -2.86 -5.66 -13.66
N ALA A 24 -2.49 -4.90 -12.63
CA ALA A 24 -1.24 -4.15 -12.63
C ALA A 24 -0.03 -5.08 -12.49
N VAL A 25 -0.16 -6.14 -11.69
CA VAL A 25 0.86 -7.18 -11.52
C VAL A 25 1.07 -7.91 -12.86
N GLU A 26 -0.01 -8.39 -13.48
CA GLU A 26 0.04 -9.08 -14.77
C GLU A 26 0.67 -8.21 -15.85
N LYS A 27 0.31 -6.92 -15.91
CA LYS A 27 0.92 -5.97 -16.85
C LYS A 27 2.44 -5.88 -16.66
N VAL A 28 2.93 -5.81 -15.43
CA VAL A 28 4.38 -5.76 -15.14
C VAL A 28 5.04 -7.09 -15.54
N HIS A 29 4.47 -8.22 -15.12
CA HIS A 29 4.98 -9.56 -15.41
C HIS A 29 5.00 -9.89 -16.91
N SER A 30 4.02 -9.39 -17.68
CA SER A 30 3.99 -9.56 -19.15
C SER A 30 5.20 -8.97 -19.88
N THR A 31 5.95 -8.09 -19.20
CA THR A 31 7.18 -7.48 -19.71
C THR A 31 8.45 -8.09 -19.12
N ASP A 32 8.35 -9.24 -18.43
CA ASP A 32 9.45 -9.92 -17.73
C ASP A 32 10.11 -9.06 -16.64
N HIS A 33 9.32 -8.19 -16.01
CA HIS A 33 9.75 -7.37 -14.88
C HIS A 33 9.09 -7.84 -13.59
N LEU A 34 9.75 -7.54 -12.47
CA LEU A 34 9.20 -7.69 -11.13
C LEU A 34 8.51 -6.40 -10.69
N THR A 35 7.48 -6.54 -9.86
CA THR A 35 6.87 -5.38 -9.20
C THR A 35 7.86 -4.70 -8.26
N ALA A 36 7.52 -3.50 -7.78
CA ALA A 36 8.32 -2.85 -6.75
C ALA A 36 8.36 -3.69 -5.45
N ARG A 37 7.24 -4.32 -5.07
CA ARG A 37 7.15 -5.12 -3.84
C ARG A 37 7.94 -6.43 -3.94
N GLU A 38 7.87 -7.12 -5.08
CA GLU A 38 8.64 -8.33 -5.34
C GLU A 38 10.14 -8.07 -5.27
N ARG A 39 10.62 -6.96 -5.86
CA ARG A 39 12.03 -6.56 -5.77
C ARG A 39 12.48 -6.29 -4.34
N THR A 40 11.67 -5.59 -3.56
CA THR A 40 11.96 -5.32 -2.14
C THR A 40 12.00 -6.63 -1.34
N ALA A 41 11.09 -7.57 -1.60
CA ALA A 41 11.04 -8.87 -0.92
C ALA A 41 12.25 -9.76 -1.23
N ILE A 42 12.85 -9.64 -2.43
CA ILE A 42 14.10 -10.33 -2.78
C ILE A 42 15.32 -9.69 -2.11
N LEU A 43 15.29 -8.35 -1.93
CA LEU A 43 16.42 -7.58 -1.42
C LEU A 43 16.57 -7.65 0.10
N LEU A 44 15.45 -7.62 0.83
CA LEU A 44 15.44 -7.53 2.28
C LEU A 44 15.34 -8.92 2.93
N ASP A 45 15.93 -9.05 4.12
CA ASP A 45 15.69 -10.23 4.94
C ASP A 45 14.21 -10.27 5.35
N ALA A 46 13.61 -11.46 5.33
CA ALA A 46 12.20 -11.62 5.67
C ALA A 46 11.91 -11.12 7.09
N GLY A 47 10.98 -10.16 7.22
CA GLY A 47 10.61 -9.55 8.49
C GLY A 47 11.48 -8.36 8.90
N SER A 48 12.47 -7.95 8.09
CA SER A 48 13.26 -6.75 8.34
C SER A 48 12.67 -5.49 7.72
N GLU A 49 11.57 -5.60 6.96
CA GLU A 49 11.00 -4.50 6.21
C GLU A 49 10.32 -3.45 7.12
N VAL A 50 10.68 -2.18 6.91
CA VAL A 50 9.97 -1.02 7.49
C VAL A 50 9.74 -0.01 6.37
N GLU A 51 8.47 0.21 6.03
CA GLU A 51 8.09 1.11 4.95
C GLU A 51 7.76 2.52 5.46
N PHE A 52 8.34 3.53 4.85
CA PHE A 52 8.09 4.94 5.13
C PHE A 52 7.38 5.60 3.95
N GLY A 53 6.52 6.58 4.21
CA GLY A 53 5.83 7.34 3.15
C GLY A 53 4.72 6.57 2.41
N ALA A 54 4.27 5.45 2.95
CA ALA A 54 3.10 4.75 2.42
C ALA A 54 1.82 5.53 2.76
N ILE A 55 1.38 6.39 1.85
CA ILE A 55 0.17 7.20 1.99
C ILE A 55 -1.05 6.36 1.60
N ALA A 56 -2.00 6.15 2.51
CA ALA A 56 -3.34 5.69 2.15
C ALA A 56 -4.09 6.86 1.48
N ALA A 57 -3.81 7.06 0.19
CA ALA A 57 -4.29 8.25 -0.50
C ALA A 57 -5.82 8.37 -0.47
N VAL A 58 -6.53 7.24 -0.49
CA VAL A 58 -7.99 7.15 -0.54
C VAL A 58 -8.46 5.73 -0.14
N ASP A 59 -9.62 5.60 0.53
CA ASP A 59 -10.30 4.32 0.78
C ASP A 59 -11.08 3.79 -0.45
N ALA A 60 -11.93 2.77 -0.26
CA ALA A 60 -12.74 2.16 -1.31
C ALA A 60 -13.93 3.03 -1.75
N ASP A 61 -14.39 3.95 -0.90
CA ASP A 61 -15.51 4.86 -1.14
C ASP A 61 -15.04 6.22 -1.69
N GLU A 62 -13.77 6.30 -2.09
CA GLU A 62 -13.09 7.50 -2.55
C GLU A 62 -12.88 8.59 -1.48
N ASP A 63 -13.00 8.24 -0.21
CA ASP A 63 -12.78 9.14 0.93
C ASP A 63 -11.33 9.13 1.43
N TRP A 64 -10.86 10.30 1.87
CA TRP A 64 -9.55 10.43 2.50
C TRP A 64 -9.53 9.78 3.89
N VAL A 65 -8.50 8.99 4.18
CA VAL A 65 -8.34 8.34 5.50
C VAL A 65 -7.33 9.09 6.36
N PRO A 66 -7.73 9.64 7.52
CA PRO A 66 -6.81 10.39 8.36
C PRO A 66 -5.70 9.53 8.96
N GLU A 67 -4.45 9.86 8.60
CA GLU A 67 -3.24 9.25 9.17
C GLU A 67 -2.49 10.22 10.11
N LYS A 68 -1.99 9.72 11.24
CA LYS A 68 -1.15 10.51 12.15
C LYS A 68 0.17 10.84 11.47
N GLY A 69 0.38 12.11 11.13
CA GLY A 69 1.56 12.59 10.39
C GLY A 69 1.37 12.69 8.87
N GLY A 70 0.18 12.36 8.35
CA GLY A 70 -0.14 12.41 6.91
C GLY A 70 -0.86 13.68 6.45
N VAL A 71 -0.85 14.76 7.24
CA VAL A 71 -1.34 16.05 6.75
C VAL A 71 -0.21 16.70 5.94
N ASP A 72 -0.01 16.25 4.71
CA ASP A 72 0.70 17.05 3.72
C ASP A 72 -0.25 18.19 3.35
N PHE A 73 0.01 19.36 3.92
CA PHE A 73 -0.54 20.61 3.42
C PHE A 73 0.02 20.81 2.02
N ILE A 74 -0.83 20.69 1.00
CA ILE A 74 -0.58 21.28 -0.32
C ILE A 74 -1.05 22.74 -0.28
#